data_AF-A0A2N2Y410-F1
#
_entry.id   AF-A0A2N2Y410-F1
#
_cell.length_a   1.000
_cell.length_b   1.000
_cell.length_c   1.000
_cell.angle_alpha   90.00
_cell.angle_beta   90.00
_cell.angle_gamma   90.00
#
_symmetry.space_group_name_H-M   'P 1'
#
loop_
_entity.id
_entity.type
_entity.pdbx_description
1 polymer ?
#
loop_
_entity_poly.entity_id
_entity_poly.type
_entity_poly.pdbx_seq_one_letter_code
_entity_poly.pdbx_strand_id
1 'polypeptide(L)'
;DLAMTMPRELTAHTGMDALTHATEAYVASLHSDFTDPLALKAIQMIVENLLKSYNGDIEARIKMHYAQCLAGMAFSNALLGIVHSMAHKSGAIFHVPHGCANAIYLPYVIDYNKKCCASRLADIPRFLGLKGETDNDLIDAYTALIQQMNRQLSIPLSLKEYGISEEVFLANLDRISHNSVEDACTGCNPRPTAEADFKELFKSVYYGSKVTY
;
A
#
# COMPACT_ATOMS: atom_id res chain seq x y z
N ASP A 1 13.01 -1.64 22.38
CA ASP A 1 14.49 -1.56 22.26
C ASP A 1 15.00 -1.83 20.85
N LEU A 2 14.71 -2.98 20.23
CA LEU A 2 15.26 -3.35 18.90
C LEU A 2 14.98 -2.33 17.78
N ALA A 3 13.77 -1.78 17.69
CA ALA A 3 13.37 -0.85 16.63
C ALA A 3 13.83 0.62 16.87
N MET A 4 14.49 0.91 18.00
CA MET A 4 14.84 2.30 18.36
C MET A 4 15.97 2.86 17.51
N THR A 5 16.86 2.01 17.01
CA THR A 5 18.02 2.39 16.20
C THR A 5 17.77 2.35 14.70
N MET A 6 16.54 2.03 14.26
CA MET A 6 16.20 1.96 12.84
C MET A 6 16.44 3.33 12.16
N PRO A 7 17.19 3.37 11.05
CA PRO A 7 17.34 4.57 10.25
C PRO A 7 15.99 5.14 9.81
N ARG A 8 15.96 6.45 9.52
CA ARG A 8 14.74 7.15 9.08
C ARG A 8 14.13 6.51 7.83
N GLU A 9 14.95 6.26 6.82
CA GLU A 9 14.51 5.63 5.58
C GLU A 9 13.89 4.26 5.82
N LEU A 10 14.55 3.41 6.63
CA LEU A 10 13.99 2.10 6.98
C LEU A 10 12.66 2.25 7.74
N THR A 11 12.57 3.21 8.66
CA THR A 11 11.34 3.51 9.41
C THR A 11 10.18 3.89 8.48
N ALA A 12 10.45 4.72 7.47
CA ALA A 12 9.47 5.10 6.46
C ALA A 12 8.99 3.89 5.65
N HIS A 13 9.93 3.12 5.08
CA HIS A 13 9.61 1.99 4.22
C HIS A 13 8.82 0.92 5.00
N THR A 14 9.30 0.48 6.16
CA THR A 14 8.60 -0.57 6.93
C THR A 14 7.27 -0.09 7.51
N GLY A 15 7.12 1.21 7.78
CA GLY A 15 5.86 1.77 8.25
C GLY A 15 4.79 1.84 7.17
N MET A 16 5.17 2.22 5.95
CA MET A 16 4.26 2.20 4.80
C MET A 16 3.93 0.78 4.32
N ASP A 17 4.87 -0.15 4.50
CA ASP A 17 4.61 -1.57 4.33
C ASP A 17 3.50 -2.06 5.28
N ALA A 18 3.60 -1.73 6.57
CA ALA A 18 2.54 -2.03 7.54
C ALA A 18 1.20 -1.38 7.20
N LEU A 19 1.19 -0.16 6.63
CA LEU A 19 -0.04 0.49 6.17
C LEU A 19 -0.67 -0.29 5.01
N THR A 20 0.17 -0.74 4.09
CA THR A 20 -0.22 -1.55 2.93
C THR A 20 -0.79 -2.88 3.38
N HIS A 21 -0.10 -3.59 4.28
CA HIS A 21 -0.59 -4.83 4.89
C HIS A 21 -2.00 -4.68 5.44
N ALA A 22 -2.23 -3.66 6.28
CA ALA A 22 -3.53 -3.47 6.91
C ALA A 22 -4.61 -3.06 5.90
N THR A 23 -4.27 -2.21 4.93
CA THR A 23 -5.21 -1.77 3.89
C THR A 23 -5.64 -2.93 2.99
N GLU A 24 -4.68 -3.72 2.50
CA GLU A 24 -4.97 -4.87 1.66
C GLU A 24 -5.73 -5.95 2.44
N ALA A 25 -5.29 -6.28 3.66
CA ALA A 25 -5.99 -7.25 4.51
C ALA A 25 -7.45 -6.84 4.78
N TYR A 26 -7.73 -5.55 4.93
CA TYR A 26 -9.10 -5.07 5.13
C TYR A 26 -9.99 -5.31 3.91
N VAL A 27 -9.46 -5.23 2.70
CA VAL A 27 -10.27 -5.36 1.47
C VAL A 27 -10.08 -6.70 0.76
N ALA A 28 -9.19 -7.56 1.25
CA ALA A 28 -8.91 -8.88 0.68
C ALA A 28 -10.14 -9.78 0.73
N SER A 29 -10.27 -10.70 -0.22
CA SER A 29 -11.43 -11.60 -0.34
C SER A 29 -11.63 -12.54 0.86
N LEU A 30 -10.58 -12.76 1.67
CA LEU A 30 -10.60 -13.58 2.89
C LEU A 30 -10.72 -12.76 4.18
N HIS A 31 -11.06 -11.47 4.07
CA HIS A 31 -11.35 -10.64 5.25
C HIS A 31 -12.47 -11.27 6.11
N SER A 32 -12.54 -10.88 7.38
CA SER A 32 -13.54 -11.39 8.32
C SER A 32 -13.77 -10.42 9.48
N ASP A 33 -14.85 -10.65 10.24
CA ASP A 33 -15.15 -9.90 11.47
C ASP A 33 -14.03 -9.98 12.53
N PHE A 34 -13.11 -10.94 12.41
CA PHE A 34 -11.92 -11.04 13.27
C PHE A 34 -10.75 -10.19 12.79
N THR A 35 -10.53 -10.11 11.47
CA THR A 35 -9.38 -9.38 10.89
C THR A 35 -9.65 -7.90 10.74
N ASP A 36 -10.91 -7.53 10.49
CA ASP A 36 -11.32 -6.16 10.16
C ASP A 36 -11.01 -5.15 11.27
N PRO A 37 -11.33 -5.42 12.56
CA PRO A 37 -10.98 -4.50 13.64
C PRO A 37 -9.46 -4.32 13.81
N LEU A 38 -8.68 -5.39 13.56
CA LEU A 38 -7.22 -5.35 13.65
C LEU A 38 -6.63 -4.47 12.55
N ALA A 39 -7.10 -4.65 11.31
CA ALA A 39 -6.68 -3.85 10.16
C ALA A 39 -7.03 -2.37 10.35
N LEU A 40 -8.28 -2.03 10.68
CA LEU A 40 -8.69 -0.64 10.90
C LEU A 40 -7.92 0.02 12.04
N LYS A 41 -7.70 -0.70 13.15
CA LYS A 41 -6.92 -0.17 14.26
C LYS A 41 -5.46 0.04 13.89
N ALA A 42 -4.86 -0.88 13.13
CA ALA A 42 -3.50 -0.72 12.62
C ALA A 42 -3.38 0.52 11.72
N ILE A 43 -4.31 0.70 10.75
CA ILE A 43 -4.32 1.87 9.86
C ILE A 43 -4.37 3.18 10.65
N GLN A 44 -5.30 3.29 11.62
CA GLN A 44 -5.39 4.47 12.49
C GLN A 44 -4.08 4.74 13.22
N MET A 45 -3.53 3.71 13.89
CA MET A 45 -2.28 3.87 14.64
C MET A 45 -1.12 4.28 13.74
N ILE A 46 -1.04 3.76 12.52
CA ILE A 46 0.03 4.09 11.57
C ILE A 46 -0.09 5.54 11.11
N VAL A 47 -1.28 5.97 10.70
CA VAL A 47 -1.54 7.37 10.29
C VAL A 47 -1.19 8.36 11.41
N GLU A 48 -1.52 8.04 12.66
CA GLU A 48 -1.27 8.91 13.81
C GLU A 48 0.21 9.00 14.24
N ASN A 49 1.02 7.96 13.96
CA ASN A 49 2.32 7.77 14.60
C ASN A 49 3.50 7.66 13.62
N LEU A 50 3.31 7.25 12.37
CA LEU A 50 4.44 6.96 11.47
C LEU A 50 5.34 8.18 11.24
N LEU A 51 4.76 9.34 10.95
CA LEU A 51 5.56 10.56 10.74
C LEU A 51 6.35 10.98 11.99
N LYS A 52 5.74 10.83 13.18
CA LYS A 52 6.41 11.12 14.46
C LYS A 52 7.54 10.13 14.71
N SER A 53 7.30 8.85 14.46
CA SER A 53 8.29 7.77 14.58
C SER A 53 9.47 7.99 13.64
N TYR A 54 9.19 8.35 12.38
CA TYR A 54 10.18 8.76 11.39
C TYR A 54 11.01 9.96 11.85
N ASN A 55 10.40 10.91 12.57
CA ASN A 55 11.06 12.05 13.18
C ASN A 55 11.80 11.75 14.50
N GLY A 56 11.79 10.49 14.96
CA GLY A 56 12.56 10.05 16.12
C GLY A 56 11.78 10.06 17.44
N ASP A 57 10.47 10.28 17.42
CA ASP A 57 9.64 10.19 18.63
C ASP A 57 9.59 8.73 19.14
N ILE A 58 9.99 8.55 20.41
CA ILE A 58 10.15 7.24 21.05
C ILE A 58 8.79 6.57 21.26
N GLU A 59 7.79 7.31 21.73
CA GLU A 59 6.45 6.76 21.97
C GLU A 59 5.81 6.34 20.65
N ALA A 60 5.97 7.16 19.60
CA ALA A 60 5.50 6.83 18.27
C ALA A 60 6.18 5.58 17.69
N ARG A 61 7.48 5.36 17.95
CA ARG A 61 8.18 4.12 17.58
C ARG A 61 7.56 2.90 18.27
N ILE A 62 7.22 3.01 19.55
CA ILE A 62 6.52 1.94 20.28
C ILE A 62 5.15 1.67 19.66
N LYS A 63 4.36 2.72 19.39
CA LYS A 63 3.04 2.57 18.76
C LYS A 63 3.13 1.96 17.36
N MET A 64 4.11 2.36 16.54
CA MET A 64 4.35 1.75 15.23
C MET A 64 4.70 0.27 15.35
N HIS A 65 5.50 -0.11 16.35
CA HIS A 65 5.84 -1.51 16.58
C HIS A 65 4.61 -2.37 16.94
N TYR A 66 3.64 -1.80 17.67
CA TYR A 66 2.36 -2.47 17.93
C TYR A 66 1.46 -2.50 16.69
N ALA A 67 1.39 -1.38 15.96
CA ALA A 67 0.53 -1.26 14.79
C ALA A 67 0.89 -2.26 13.68
N GLN A 68 2.19 -2.46 13.43
CA GLN A 68 2.63 -3.47 12.45
C GLN A 68 2.31 -4.91 12.89
N CYS A 69 2.33 -5.22 14.20
CA CYS A 69 1.89 -6.52 14.69
C CYS A 69 0.39 -6.73 14.46
N LEU A 70 -0.43 -5.69 14.70
CA LEU A 70 -1.88 -5.75 14.44
C LEU A 70 -2.16 -5.96 12.95
N ALA A 71 -1.45 -5.25 12.06
CA ALA A 71 -1.51 -5.49 10.62
C ALA A 71 -1.11 -6.94 10.30
N GLY A 72 -0.05 -7.44 10.93
CA GLY A 72 0.41 -8.82 10.87
C GLY A 72 -0.66 -9.85 11.18
N MET A 73 -1.36 -9.68 12.30
CA MET A 73 -2.46 -10.56 12.70
C MET A 73 -3.63 -10.52 11.70
N ALA A 74 -3.92 -9.35 11.12
CA ALA A 74 -4.95 -9.21 10.09
C ALA A 74 -4.56 -9.95 8.81
N PHE A 75 -3.42 -9.59 8.18
CA PHE A 75 -3.04 -10.16 6.89
C PHE A 75 -2.64 -11.63 6.97
N SER A 76 -2.21 -12.12 8.14
CA SER A 76 -1.93 -13.56 8.30
C SER A 76 -3.18 -14.44 8.12
N ASN A 77 -4.38 -13.87 8.26
CA ASN A 77 -5.65 -14.60 8.12
C ASN A 77 -6.47 -14.11 6.91
N ALA A 78 -6.39 -12.83 6.57
CA ALA A 78 -7.09 -12.25 5.40
C ALA A 78 -6.24 -12.29 4.11
N LEU A 79 -4.95 -12.60 4.22
CA LEU A 79 -3.95 -12.44 3.17
C LEU A 79 -3.83 -10.96 2.72
N LEU A 80 -3.36 -10.74 1.49
CA LEU A 80 -2.98 -9.43 0.94
C LEU A 80 -3.63 -9.26 -0.44
N GLY A 81 -3.08 -8.39 -1.28
CA GLY A 81 -3.61 -8.14 -2.62
C GLY A 81 -2.53 -7.85 -3.66
N ILE A 82 -2.92 -7.11 -4.69
CA ILE A 82 -2.04 -6.86 -5.84
C ILE A 82 -0.94 -5.82 -5.57
N VAL A 83 -0.99 -5.01 -4.51
CA VAL A 83 0.15 -4.14 -4.15
C VAL A 83 1.39 -5.00 -3.90
N HIS A 84 1.26 -6.00 -3.03
CA HIS A 84 2.36 -6.93 -2.75
C HIS A 84 2.77 -7.73 -3.98
N SER A 85 1.79 -8.19 -4.76
CA SER A 85 2.06 -8.92 -6.01
C SER A 85 2.88 -8.09 -7.01
N MET A 86 2.59 -6.80 -7.13
CA MET A 86 3.38 -5.87 -7.95
C MET A 86 4.76 -5.61 -7.33
N ALA A 87 4.84 -5.41 -6.01
CA ALA A 87 6.08 -5.11 -5.30
C ALA A 87 7.07 -6.27 -5.29
N HIS A 88 6.61 -7.51 -5.11
CA HIS A 88 7.48 -8.70 -5.18
C HIS A 88 8.17 -8.80 -6.54
N LYS A 89 7.42 -8.62 -7.64
CA LYS A 89 7.97 -8.84 -8.98
C LYS A 89 8.80 -7.67 -9.45
N SER A 90 8.35 -6.44 -9.23
CA SER A 90 9.11 -5.25 -9.60
C SER A 90 10.35 -5.04 -8.72
N GLY A 91 10.26 -5.25 -7.41
CA GLY A 91 11.39 -5.10 -6.47
C GLY A 91 12.53 -6.07 -6.77
N ALA A 92 12.22 -7.29 -7.23
CA ALA A 92 13.23 -8.26 -7.67
C ALA A 92 14.02 -7.79 -8.90
N ILE A 93 13.46 -6.93 -9.74
CA ILE A 93 14.07 -6.50 -11.01
C ILE A 93 14.73 -5.13 -10.88
N PHE A 94 14.03 -4.19 -10.25
CA PHE A 94 14.44 -2.80 -10.15
C PHE A 94 15.15 -2.48 -8.83
N HIS A 95 15.25 -3.45 -7.93
CA HIS A 95 15.89 -3.32 -6.61
C HIS A 95 15.28 -2.20 -5.74
N VAL A 96 13.99 -1.91 -5.94
CA VAL A 96 13.23 -1.00 -5.07
C VAL A 96 12.99 -1.70 -3.73
N PRO A 97 13.33 -1.08 -2.57
CA PRO A 97 13.01 -1.62 -1.27
C PRO A 97 11.51 -1.92 -1.13
N HIS A 98 11.17 -3.06 -0.53
CA HIS A 98 9.79 -3.59 -0.50
C HIS A 98 8.75 -2.55 -0.04
N GLY A 99 8.96 -1.96 1.15
CA GLY A 99 8.05 -0.95 1.68
C GLY A 99 7.99 0.36 0.88
N CYS A 100 9.05 0.69 0.12
CA CYS A 100 9.06 1.82 -0.80
C CYS A 100 8.17 1.52 -2.02
N ALA A 101 8.32 0.32 -2.61
CA ALA A 101 7.46 -0.12 -3.71
C ALA A 101 5.97 -0.17 -3.29
N ASN A 102 5.68 -0.76 -2.14
CA ASN A 102 4.33 -0.82 -1.57
C ASN A 102 3.73 0.58 -1.39
N ALA A 103 4.50 1.51 -0.80
CA ALA A 103 4.09 2.90 -0.63
C ALA A 103 3.76 3.61 -1.94
N ILE A 104 4.56 3.39 -3.00
CA ILE A 104 4.34 3.95 -4.33
C ILE A 104 3.05 3.38 -4.94
N TYR A 105 2.84 2.07 -4.85
CA TYR A 105 1.74 1.38 -5.54
C TYR A 105 0.38 1.54 -4.87
N LEU A 106 0.35 1.64 -3.54
CA LEU A 106 -0.88 1.60 -2.76
C LEU A 106 -1.97 2.58 -3.25
N PRO A 107 -1.71 3.87 -3.51
CA PRO A 107 -2.74 4.79 -4.02
C PRO A 107 -3.35 4.34 -5.35
N TYR A 108 -2.54 3.83 -6.28
CA TYR A 108 -2.99 3.40 -7.60
C TYR A 108 -3.84 2.13 -7.53
N VAL A 109 -3.45 1.19 -6.65
CA VAL A 109 -4.21 -0.05 -6.45
C VAL A 109 -5.53 0.22 -5.71
N ILE A 110 -5.58 1.18 -4.78
CA ILE A 110 -6.84 1.62 -4.18
C ILE A 110 -7.79 2.18 -5.26
N ASP A 111 -7.28 3.05 -6.14
CA ASP A 111 -8.06 3.59 -7.26
C ASP A 111 -8.55 2.51 -8.24
N TYR A 112 -7.75 1.46 -8.45
CA TYR A 112 -8.13 0.31 -9.26
C TYR A 112 -9.22 -0.54 -8.59
N ASN A 113 -9.05 -0.87 -7.31
CA ASN A 113 -9.95 -1.75 -6.57
C ASN A 113 -11.28 -1.07 -6.22
N LYS A 114 -11.34 0.26 -6.11
CA LYS A 114 -12.61 0.96 -5.78
C LYS A 114 -13.73 0.70 -6.80
N LYS A 115 -13.42 0.29 -8.03
CA LYS A 115 -14.41 -0.13 -9.02
C LYS A 115 -15.29 -1.31 -8.56
N CYS A 116 -14.76 -2.22 -7.75
CA CYS A 116 -15.50 -3.39 -7.28
C CYS A 116 -15.82 -3.36 -5.79
N CYS A 117 -15.08 -2.59 -4.99
CA CYS A 117 -15.25 -2.57 -3.53
C CYS A 117 -15.26 -1.16 -2.89
N ALA A 118 -15.73 -0.13 -3.62
CA ALA A 118 -15.81 1.26 -3.12
C ALA A 118 -16.42 1.37 -1.71
N SER A 119 -17.59 0.77 -1.47
CA SER A 119 -18.27 0.90 -0.17
C SER A 119 -17.39 0.45 1.01
N ARG A 120 -16.70 -0.68 0.84
CA ARG A 120 -15.78 -1.24 1.84
C ARG A 120 -14.50 -0.41 1.95
N LEU A 121 -13.90 -0.01 0.82
CA LEU A 121 -12.72 0.87 0.83
C LEU A 121 -13.01 2.19 1.54
N ALA A 122 -14.23 2.73 1.42
CA ALA A 122 -14.67 3.97 2.06
C ALA A 122 -14.85 3.85 3.58
N ASP A 123 -14.89 2.64 4.16
CA ASP A 123 -14.93 2.47 5.61
C ASP A 123 -13.62 2.88 6.29
N ILE A 124 -12.48 2.71 5.61
CA ILE A 124 -11.17 3.14 6.10
C ILE A 124 -11.14 4.67 6.35
N PRO A 125 -11.35 5.54 5.35
CA PRO A 125 -11.40 6.98 5.55
C PRO A 125 -12.50 7.42 6.55
N ARG A 126 -13.65 6.74 6.60
CA ARG A 126 -14.67 7.02 7.64
C ARG A 126 -14.14 6.76 9.04
N PHE A 127 -13.50 5.61 9.24
CA PHE A 127 -12.90 5.23 10.52
C PHE A 127 -11.81 6.21 10.96
N LEU A 128 -11.06 6.75 9.99
CA LEU A 128 -10.06 7.80 10.20
C LEU A 128 -10.67 9.21 10.42
N GLY A 129 -11.98 9.38 10.21
CA GLY A 129 -12.65 10.68 10.31
C GLY A 129 -12.40 11.64 9.14
N LEU A 130 -11.91 11.13 8.00
CA LEU A 130 -11.77 11.92 6.78
C LEU A 130 -13.14 12.36 6.24
N LYS A 131 -13.15 13.46 5.47
CA LYS A 131 -14.36 14.08 4.95
C LYS A 131 -14.56 13.74 3.48
N GLY A 132 -15.80 13.51 3.10
CA GLY A 132 -16.26 13.26 1.73
C GLY A 132 -17.77 13.04 1.73
N GLU A 133 -18.44 13.44 0.65
CA GLU A 133 -19.90 13.31 0.52
C GLU A 133 -20.29 11.94 -0.04
N THR A 134 -19.42 11.34 -0.85
CA THR A 134 -19.61 10.02 -1.46
C THR A 134 -18.48 9.05 -1.07
N ASP A 135 -18.69 7.75 -1.30
CA ASP A 135 -17.65 6.72 -1.14
C ASP A 135 -16.38 7.08 -1.95
N ASN A 136 -16.55 7.56 -3.18
CA ASN A 136 -15.43 7.95 -4.02
C ASN A 136 -14.70 9.17 -3.47
N ASP A 137 -15.39 10.17 -2.93
CA ASP A 137 -14.73 11.34 -2.31
C ASP A 137 -13.90 10.92 -1.09
N LEU A 138 -14.43 10.00 -0.29
CA LEU A 138 -13.73 9.45 0.88
C LEU A 138 -12.48 8.65 0.47
N ILE A 139 -12.58 7.83 -0.58
CA ILE A 139 -11.45 7.07 -1.11
C ILE A 139 -10.40 8.00 -1.73
N ASP A 140 -10.82 9.02 -2.47
CA ASP A 140 -9.92 10.03 -3.03
C ASP A 140 -9.22 10.82 -1.90
N ALA A 141 -9.90 11.10 -0.79
CA ALA A 141 -9.28 11.70 0.40
C ALA A 141 -8.25 10.76 1.06
N TYR A 142 -8.51 9.45 1.07
CA TYR A 142 -7.58 8.46 1.62
C TYR A 142 -6.32 8.29 0.75
N THR A 143 -6.48 8.19 -0.57
CA THR A 143 -5.33 8.12 -1.49
C THR A 143 -4.49 9.40 -1.43
N ALA A 144 -5.12 10.57 -1.31
CA ALA A 144 -4.43 11.84 -1.11
C ALA A 144 -3.64 11.88 0.22
N LEU A 145 -4.21 11.36 1.32
CA LEU A 145 -3.51 11.24 2.60
C LEU A 145 -2.26 10.35 2.47
N ILE A 146 -2.37 9.19 1.80
CA ILE A 146 -1.23 8.29 1.58
C ILE A 146 -0.13 8.99 0.77
N GLN A 147 -0.49 9.69 -0.31
CA GLN A 147 0.48 10.45 -1.12
C GLN A 147 1.13 11.57 -0.30
N GLN A 148 0.38 12.25 0.56
CA GLN A 148 0.93 13.25 1.49
C GLN A 148 1.93 12.60 2.46
N MET A 149 1.59 11.45 3.04
CA MET A 149 2.49 10.69 3.91
C MET A 149 3.76 10.29 3.18
N ASN A 150 3.67 9.78 1.94
CA ASN A 150 4.83 9.46 1.12
C ASN A 150 5.77 10.66 0.97
N ARG A 151 5.24 11.84 0.60
CA ARG A 151 6.04 13.07 0.48
C ARG A 151 6.72 13.45 1.81
N GLN A 152 5.99 13.38 2.93
CA GLN A 152 6.53 13.70 4.26
C GLN A 152 7.61 12.71 4.71
N LEU A 153 7.52 11.46 4.26
CA LEU A 153 8.47 10.39 4.54
C LEU A 153 9.61 10.30 3.52
N SER A 154 9.68 11.24 2.57
CA SER A 154 10.66 11.25 1.46
C SER A 154 10.61 10.01 0.56
N ILE A 155 9.41 9.47 0.35
CA ILE A 155 9.12 8.38 -0.57
C ILE A 155 8.60 8.98 -1.90
N PRO A 156 9.17 8.61 -3.06
CA PRO A 156 8.68 9.01 -4.37
C PRO A 156 7.21 8.61 -4.61
N LEU A 157 6.52 9.27 -5.55
CA LEU A 157 5.11 8.94 -5.87
C LEU A 157 4.94 8.09 -7.13
N SER A 158 6.04 7.83 -7.85
CA SER A 158 6.05 6.98 -9.04
C SER A 158 7.39 6.26 -9.17
N LEU A 159 7.43 5.20 -9.97
CA LEU A 159 8.68 4.49 -10.28
C LEU A 159 9.65 5.36 -11.10
N LYS A 160 9.11 6.29 -11.91
CA LYS A 160 9.93 7.27 -12.62
C LYS A 160 10.57 8.27 -11.66
N GLU A 161 9.83 8.78 -10.68
CA GLU A 161 10.39 9.65 -9.63
C GLU A 161 11.40 8.91 -8.74
N TYR A 162 11.23 7.60 -8.53
CA TYR A 162 12.21 6.77 -7.84
C TYR A 162 13.54 6.66 -8.59
N GLY A 163 13.54 6.84 -9.92
CA GLY A 163 14.73 6.87 -10.75
C GLY A 163 14.90 5.66 -11.69
N ILE A 164 13.84 4.87 -11.91
CA ILE A 164 13.88 3.77 -12.89
C ILE A 164 13.80 4.36 -14.30
N SER A 165 14.78 4.05 -15.14
CA SER A 165 14.77 4.49 -16.53
C SER A 165 13.63 3.85 -17.31
N GLU A 166 13.06 4.62 -18.26
CA GLU A 166 11.92 4.17 -19.05
C GLU A 166 12.25 2.95 -19.91
N GLU A 167 13.49 2.91 -20.42
CA GLU A 167 14.02 1.76 -21.16
C GLU A 167 14.01 0.48 -20.32
N VAL A 168 14.57 0.53 -19.10
CA VAL A 168 14.63 -0.63 -18.19
C VAL A 168 13.22 -1.05 -17.77
N PHE A 169 12.34 -0.09 -17.50
CA PHE A 169 10.94 -0.34 -17.15
C PHE A 169 10.22 -1.07 -18.29
N LEU A 170 10.21 -0.50 -19.50
CA LEU A 170 9.52 -1.07 -20.66
C LEU A 170 10.07 -2.44 -21.06
N ALA A 171 11.40 -2.63 -20.98
CA ALA A 171 12.03 -3.91 -21.28
C ALA A 171 11.62 -5.04 -20.31
N ASN A 172 11.14 -4.71 -19.11
CA ASN A 172 10.75 -5.69 -18.10
C ASN A 172 9.23 -5.74 -17.86
N LEU A 173 8.46 -4.83 -18.44
CA LEU A 173 7.03 -4.65 -18.18
C LEU A 173 6.22 -5.93 -18.39
N ASP A 174 6.44 -6.65 -19.49
CA ASP A 174 5.72 -7.89 -19.79
C ASP A 174 6.02 -8.97 -18.74
N ARG A 175 7.31 -9.15 -18.41
CA ARG A 175 7.75 -10.14 -17.44
C ARG A 175 7.18 -9.89 -16.04
N ILE A 176 7.25 -8.64 -15.56
CA ILE A 176 6.73 -8.33 -14.21
C ILE A 176 5.21 -8.44 -14.17
N SER A 177 4.51 -8.08 -15.25
CA SER A 177 3.04 -8.17 -15.33
C SER A 177 2.58 -9.62 -15.31
N HIS A 178 3.19 -10.47 -16.14
CA HIS A 178 2.90 -11.91 -16.18
C HIS A 178 3.14 -12.56 -14.81
N ASN A 179 4.33 -12.35 -14.24
CA ASN A 179 4.69 -12.96 -12.96
C ASN A 179 3.83 -12.45 -11.79
N SER A 180 3.28 -11.23 -11.87
CA SER A 180 2.38 -10.72 -10.82
C SER A 180 1.04 -11.45 -10.81
N VAL A 181 0.55 -11.97 -11.94
CA VAL A 181 -0.65 -12.83 -11.98
C VAL A 181 -0.43 -14.10 -11.16
N GLU A 182 0.78 -14.68 -11.21
CA GLU A 182 1.14 -15.91 -10.52
C GLU A 182 1.53 -15.72 -9.04
N ASP A 183 1.59 -14.48 -8.56
CA ASP A 183 1.90 -14.22 -7.16
C ASP A 183 0.78 -14.71 -6.23
N ALA A 184 1.15 -15.35 -5.12
CA ALA A 184 0.19 -15.92 -4.19
C ALA A 184 -0.75 -14.88 -3.58
N CYS A 185 -0.34 -13.60 -3.52
CA CYS A 185 -1.18 -12.52 -3.02
C CYS A 185 -2.31 -12.13 -4.00
N THR A 186 -2.15 -12.35 -5.31
CA THR A 186 -3.13 -11.92 -6.33
C THR A 186 -4.49 -12.58 -6.16
N GLY A 187 -4.51 -13.86 -5.78
CA GLY A 187 -5.76 -14.63 -5.60
C GLY A 187 -6.68 -14.08 -4.51
N CYS A 188 -6.17 -13.21 -3.62
CA CYS A 188 -6.93 -12.63 -2.52
C CYS A 188 -7.34 -11.18 -2.77
N ASN A 189 -6.94 -10.58 -3.89
CA ASN A 189 -7.36 -9.23 -4.23
C ASN A 189 -8.88 -9.20 -4.52
N PRO A 190 -9.62 -8.16 -4.07
CA PRO A 190 -11.08 -8.09 -4.28
C PRO A 190 -11.49 -7.98 -5.76
N ARG A 191 -10.60 -7.49 -6.62
CA ARG A 191 -10.77 -7.43 -8.08
C ARG A 191 -9.93 -8.53 -8.73
N PRO A 192 -10.53 -9.47 -9.48
CA PRO A 192 -9.76 -10.33 -10.37
C PRO A 192 -8.92 -9.47 -11.32
N THR A 193 -7.64 -9.78 -11.44
CA THR A 193 -6.67 -8.95 -12.18
C THR A 193 -5.91 -9.83 -13.15
N ALA A 194 -6.07 -9.56 -14.45
CA ALA A 194 -5.35 -10.25 -15.51
C ALA A 194 -4.02 -9.56 -15.82
N GLU A 195 -3.19 -10.20 -16.64
CA GLU A 195 -1.89 -9.66 -17.08
C GLU A 195 -2.02 -8.28 -17.73
N ALA A 196 -3.06 -8.06 -18.54
CA ALA A 196 -3.32 -6.77 -19.18
C ALA A 196 -3.60 -5.65 -18.15
N ASP A 197 -4.32 -5.97 -17.06
CA ASP A 197 -4.59 -5.03 -15.98
C ASP A 197 -3.31 -4.66 -15.23
N PHE A 198 -2.47 -5.65 -14.89
CA PHE A 198 -1.16 -5.40 -14.29
C PHE A 198 -0.29 -4.51 -15.16
N LYS A 199 -0.25 -4.79 -16.48
CA LYS A 199 0.54 -4.01 -17.43
C LYS A 199 0.11 -2.55 -17.45
N GLU A 200 -1.20 -2.30 -17.43
CA GLU A 200 -1.72 -0.93 -17.38
C GLU A 200 -1.50 -0.27 -16.01
N LEU A 201 -1.61 -1.01 -14.91
CA LEU A 201 -1.33 -0.50 -13.57
C LEU A 201 0.14 -0.12 -13.40
N PHE A 202 1.06 -0.94 -13.87
CA PHE A 202 2.49 -0.64 -13.84
C PHE A 202 2.81 0.62 -14.63
N LYS A 203 2.18 0.85 -15.79
CA LYS A 203 2.34 2.11 -16.53
C LYS A 203 1.79 3.30 -15.75
N SER A 204 0.58 3.18 -15.18
CA SER A 204 -0.01 4.25 -14.38
C SER A 204 0.90 4.66 -13.24
N VAL A 205 1.41 3.66 -12.52
CA VAL A 205 2.39 3.81 -11.44
C VAL A 205 3.72 4.40 -11.92
N TYR A 206 4.20 3.99 -13.10
CA TYR A 206 5.47 4.48 -13.64
C TYR A 206 5.39 5.95 -14.02
N TYR A 207 4.35 6.34 -14.76
CA TYR A 207 4.18 7.71 -15.23
C TYR A 207 3.48 8.64 -14.23
N GLY A 208 2.95 8.11 -13.13
CA GLY A 208 2.23 8.89 -12.13
C GLY A 208 0.83 9.32 -12.57
N SER A 209 0.17 8.55 -13.44
CA SER A 209 -1.17 8.88 -13.95
C SER A 209 -2.28 8.25 -13.10
N LYS A 210 -3.35 9.02 -12.85
CA LYS A 210 -4.51 8.56 -12.09
C LYS A 210 -5.18 7.35 -12.76
N VAL A 211 -5.49 6.34 -11.95
CA VAL A 211 -6.21 5.14 -12.43
C VAL A 211 -7.71 5.43 -12.46
N THR A 212 -8.35 5.15 -13.60
CA THR A 212 -9.78 5.46 -13.84
C THR A 212 -10.59 4.27 -14.38
N TYR A 213 -9.93 3.13 -14.64
CA TYR A 213 -10.47 1.92 -15.25
C TYR A 213 -10.75 0.80 -14.24
#